data_AF-A0A6M1XPW8-F1
#
_entry.id   AF-A0A6M1XPW8-F1
#
_cell.length_a   1.000
_cell.length_b   1.000
_cell.length_c   1.000
_cell.angle_alpha   90.00
_cell.angle_beta   90.00
_cell.angle_gamma   90.00
#
_symmetry.space_group_name_H-M   'P 1'
#
loop_
_entity.id
_entity.type
_entity.pdbx_description
1 polymer ?
#
loop_
_entity_poly.entity_id
_entity_poly.type
_entity_poly.pdbx_seq_one_letter_code
_entity_poly.pdbx_strand_id
1 'polypeptide(L)'
;HSAGVIRKIKEIRETFPEATLIAGNVATAEATKALYDVGVDVVKVGIGPGSICTTRVVAGVGVPQLTAIYDAASVAREYGKAIIADGGIKYSGDIVKALAAGGHAVMLGSMLAGTDESPGEFEIYQGRRFKTYRGMGSL
;
A
#
# COMPACT_ATOMS: atom_id res chain seq x y z
N HIS A 1 -12.62 -5.63 -9.54
CA HIS A 1 -11.18 -5.90 -9.32
C HIS A 1 -10.67 -6.96 -10.31
N SER A 2 -9.36 -7.11 -10.53
CA SER A 2 -8.82 -7.99 -11.58
C SER A 2 -9.19 -9.46 -11.35
N ALA A 3 -9.85 -10.11 -12.32
CA ALA A 3 -10.22 -11.52 -12.23
C ALA A 3 -9.00 -12.44 -12.07
N GLY A 4 -7.86 -12.08 -12.67
CA GLY A 4 -6.62 -12.84 -12.55
C GLY A 4 -6.08 -12.87 -11.12
N VAL A 5 -6.10 -11.71 -10.44
CA VAL A 5 -5.65 -11.59 -9.04
C VAL A 5 -6.56 -12.41 -8.12
N ILE A 6 -7.87 -12.31 -8.32
CA ILE A 6 -8.85 -13.04 -7.50
C ILE A 6 -8.68 -14.55 -7.64
N ARG A 7 -8.49 -15.07 -8.86
CA ARG A 7 -8.21 -16.50 -9.08
C ARG A 7 -6.94 -16.92 -8.36
N LYS A 8 -5.86 -16.15 -8.51
CA LYS A 8 -4.57 -16.47 -7.90
C LYS A 8 -4.63 -16.49 -6.37
N ILE A 9 -5.37 -15.58 -5.75
CA ILE A 9 -5.54 -15.58 -4.29
C ILE A 9 -6.20 -16.87 -3.81
N LYS A 10 -7.24 -17.35 -4.50
CA LYS A 10 -7.90 -18.61 -4.16
C LYS A 10 -6.94 -19.80 -4.25
N GLU A 11 -6.20 -19.88 -5.35
CA GLU A 11 -5.17 -20.93 -5.53
C GLU A 11 -4.09 -20.88 -4.42
N ILE A 12 -3.64 -19.68 -4.03
CA ILE A 12 -2.66 -19.51 -2.95
C ILE A 12 -3.26 -19.94 -1.61
N ARG A 13 -4.51 -19.55 -1.30
CA ARG A 13 -5.18 -19.95 -0.06
C ARG A 13 -5.38 -21.47 0.02
N GLU A 14 -5.73 -22.12 -1.09
CA GLU A 14 -5.85 -23.58 -1.16
C GLU A 14 -4.50 -24.26 -0.94
N THR A 15 -3.42 -23.70 -1.50
CA THR A 15 -2.07 -24.27 -1.38
C THR A 15 -1.46 -24.03 0.00
N PHE A 16 -1.73 -22.87 0.60
CA PHE A 16 -1.15 -22.40 1.85
C PHE A 16 -2.25 -21.94 2.82
N PRO A 17 -3.03 -22.88 3.39
CA PRO A 17 -4.23 -22.55 4.18
C PRO A 17 -3.91 -21.73 5.43
N GLU A 18 -2.75 -21.95 6.05
CA GLU A 18 -2.33 -21.29 7.29
C GLU A 18 -1.51 -20.01 7.05
N ALA A 19 -1.09 -19.74 5.81
CA ALA A 19 -0.26 -18.57 5.53
C ALA A 19 -1.09 -17.29 5.60
N THR A 20 -0.53 -16.25 6.24
CA THR A 20 -1.16 -14.92 6.21
C THR A 20 -1.04 -14.31 4.81
N LEU A 21 -2.16 -13.96 4.20
CA LEU A 21 -2.21 -13.37 2.88
C LEU A 21 -2.48 -11.87 2.95
N ILE A 22 -1.51 -11.10 2.43
CA ILE A 22 -1.62 -9.66 2.21
C ILE A 22 -1.84 -9.40 0.73
N ALA A 23 -2.94 -8.74 0.36
CA ALA A 23 -3.24 -8.44 -1.04
C ALA A 23 -3.62 -6.98 -1.26
N GLY A 24 -3.35 -6.47 -2.46
CA GLY A 24 -3.58 -5.10 -2.87
C GLY A 24 -2.90 -4.79 -4.21
N ASN A 25 -2.76 -3.53 -4.60
CA ASN A 25 -3.29 -2.36 -3.91
C ASN A 25 -4.75 -2.10 -4.29
N VAL A 26 -5.54 -1.66 -3.30
CA VAL A 26 -6.93 -1.23 -3.50
C VAL A 26 -7.10 0.22 -3.07
N ALA A 27 -8.18 0.86 -3.48
CA ALA A 27 -8.48 2.23 -3.07
C ALA A 27 -9.97 2.51 -2.84
N THR A 28 -10.83 1.46 -2.84
CA THR A 28 -12.28 1.58 -2.63
C THR A 28 -12.80 0.49 -1.70
N ALA A 29 -13.98 0.71 -1.12
CA ALA A 29 -14.65 -0.26 -0.27
C ALA A 29 -14.98 -1.57 -1.01
N GLU A 30 -15.52 -1.48 -2.23
CA GLU A 30 -15.92 -2.65 -3.02
C GLU A 30 -14.72 -3.52 -3.39
N ALA A 31 -13.60 -2.88 -3.73
CA ALA A 31 -12.34 -3.53 -4.02
C ALA A 31 -11.77 -4.25 -2.78
N THR A 32 -11.84 -3.60 -1.61
CA THR A 32 -11.45 -4.16 -0.32
C THR A 32 -12.29 -5.39 0.03
N LYS A 33 -13.62 -5.26 -0.09
CA LYS A 33 -14.57 -6.36 0.15
C LYS A 33 -14.28 -7.56 -0.75
N ALA A 34 -14.06 -7.32 -2.04
CA ALA A 34 -13.78 -8.36 -3.00
C ALA A 34 -12.51 -9.18 -2.67
N LEU A 35 -11.51 -8.57 -2.02
CA LEU A 35 -10.32 -9.30 -1.56
C LEU A 35 -10.61 -10.13 -0.31
N TYR A 36 -11.32 -9.58 0.68
CA TYR A 36 -11.68 -10.33 1.88
C TYR A 36 -12.61 -11.52 1.58
N ASP A 37 -13.54 -11.36 0.64
CA ASP A 37 -14.47 -12.41 0.19
C ASP A 37 -13.75 -13.64 -0.38
N VAL A 38 -12.49 -13.50 -0.80
CA VAL A 38 -11.69 -14.60 -1.36
C VAL A 38 -10.55 -15.06 -0.46
N GLY A 39 -10.60 -14.70 0.83
CA GLY A 39 -9.72 -15.27 1.84
C GLY A 39 -8.42 -14.50 2.08
N VAL A 40 -8.34 -13.22 1.68
CA VAL A 40 -7.24 -12.33 2.09
C VAL A 40 -7.39 -11.99 3.57
N ASP A 41 -6.28 -11.93 4.32
CA ASP A 41 -6.28 -11.62 5.75
C ASP A 41 -6.05 -10.12 6.00
N VAL A 42 -5.17 -9.51 5.19
CA VAL A 42 -4.83 -8.09 5.29
C VAL A 42 -4.87 -7.43 3.92
N VAL A 43 -5.55 -6.28 3.82
CA VAL A 43 -5.63 -5.54 2.55
C VAL A 43 -4.67 -4.36 2.57
N LYS A 44 -3.87 -4.23 1.51
CA LYS A 44 -2.95 -3.11 1.29
C LYS A 44 -3.62 -2.01 0.46
N VAL A 45 -3.67 -0.80 1.00
CA VAL A 45 -4.52 0.30 0.51
C VAL A 45 -3.67 1.46 0.02
N GLY A 46 -3.92 1.89 -1.22
CA GLY A 46 -3.34 3.10 -1.81
C GLY A 46 -3.03 2.94 -3.30
N ILE A 47 -3.67 3.76 -4.15
CA ILE A 47 -3.40 3.85 -5.60
C ILE A 47 -3.13 5.31 -5.97
N GLY A 48 -1.91 5.58 -6.46
CA GLY A 48 -1.47 6.92 -6.84
C GLY A 48 -0.87 7.86 -5.78
N PRO A 49 -0.88 7.61 -4.45
CA PRO A 49 -0.39 8.59 -3.48
C PRO A 49 1.12 8.53 -3.23
N GLY A 50 1.80 7.48 -3.70
CA GLY A 50 3.24 7.28 -3.46
C GLY A 50 4.08 8.42 -4.04
N SER A 51 5.15 8.80 -3.34
CA SER A 51 6.02 9.93 -3.70
C SER A 51 6.66 9.81 -5.10
N ILE A 52 6.80 8.59 -5.59
CA ILE A 52 7.35 8.23 -6.90
C ILE A 52 6.31 7.58 -7.83
N CYS A 53 5.07 7.48 -7.37
CA CYS A 53 4.00 6.80 -8.11
C CYS A 53 3.45 7.74 -9.18
N THR A 54 3.53 7.33 -10.43
CA THR A 54 3.03 8.10 -11.57
C THR A 54 1.62 7.70 -11.99
N THR A 55 1.00 6.71 -11.34
CA THR A 55 -0.30 6.15 -11.75
C THR A 55 -1.40 7.19 -11.87
N ARG A 56 -1.48 8.15 -10.93
CA ARG A 56 -2.50 9.22 -11.02
C ARG A 56 -2.27 10.13 -12.23
N VAL A 57 -1.02 10.45 -12.55
CA VAL A 57 -0.65 11.38 -13.63
C VAL A 57 -0.73 10.70 -14.99
N VAL A 58 -0.27 9.45 -15.09
CA VAL A 58 -0.15 8.71 -16.35
C VAL A 58 -1.45 7.97 -16.71
N ALA A 59 -2.04 7.25 -15.75
CA ALA A 59 -3.25 6.46 -16.00
C ALA A 59 -4.54 7.23 -15.68
N GLY A 60 -4.45 8.41 -15.05
CA GLY A 60 -5.63 9.18 -14.61
C GLY A 60 -6.40 8.53 -13.46
N VAL A 61 -5.85 7.49 -12.82
CA VAL A 61 -6.52 6.70 -11.79
C VAL A 61 -5.85 6.92 -10.43
N GLY A 62 -6.66 7.30 -9.44
CA GLY A 62 -6.22 7.35 -8.05
C GLY A 62 -7.29 7.96 -7.16
N VAL A 63 -7.18 7.67 -5.86
CA VAL A 63 -8.10 8.19 -4.82
C VAL A 63 -7.27 8.98 -3.81
N PRO A 64 -7.78 10.08 -3.22
CA PRO A 64 -7.13 10.72 -2.08
C PRO A 64 -6.86 9.71 -0.97
N GLN A 65 -5.63 9.66 -0.46
CA GLN A 65 -5.17 8.54 0.37
C GLN A 65 -5.99 8.39 1.65
N LEU A 66 -6.34 9.49 2.31
CA LEU A 66 -7.11 9.44 3.55
C LEU A 66 -8.52 8.86 3.32
N THR A 67 -9.15 9.23 2.21
CA THR A 67 -10.44 8.66 1.77
C THR A 67 -10.32 7.17 1.49
N ALA A 68 -9.30 6.76 0.72
CA ALA A 68 -9.07 5.35 0.41
C ALA A 68 -8.88 4.50 1.68
N ILE A 69 -8.12 5.01 2.66
CA ILE A 69 -7.93 4.33 3.96
C ILE A 69 -9.26 4.24 4.70
N TYR A 70 -10.01 5.32 4.82
CA TYR A 70 -11.27 5.35 5.57
C TYR A 70 -12.33 4.41 4.98
N ASP A 71 -12.46 4.40 3.66
CA ASP A 71 -13.41 3.53 2.95
C ASP A 71 -13.03 2.05 3.12
N ALA A 72 -11.74 1.71 2.95
CA ALA A 72 -11.26 0.36 3.18
C ALA A 72 -11.39 -0.07 4.64
N ALA A 73 -11.10 0.82 5.59
CA ALA A 73 -11.21 0.56 7.02
C ALA A 73 -12.65 0.27 7.46
N SER A 74 -13.64 0.90 6.81
CA SER A 74 -15.05 0.65 7.08
C SER A 74 -15.41 -0.80 6.78
N VAL A 75 -15.00 -1.32 5.62
CA VAL A 75 -15.18 -2.73 5.27
C VAL A 75 -14.36 -3.65 6.17
N ALA A 76 -13.11 -3.28 6.48
CA ALA A 76 -12.24 -4.09 7.33
C ALA A 76 -12.84 -4.32 8.72
N ARG A 77 -13.52 -3.30 9.29
CA ARG A 77 -14.25 -3.42 10.56
C ARG A 77 -15.40 -4.42 10.49
N GLU A 78 -16.17 -4.41 9.40
CA GLU A 78 -17.27 -5.37 9.20
C GLU A 78 -16.78 -6.82 9.14
N TYR A 79 -15.59 -7.04 8.57
CA TYR A 79 -14.97 -8.36 8.46
C TYR A 79 -14.12 -8.75 9.67
N GLY A 80 -13.87 -7.84 10.62
CA GLY A 80 -12.93 -8.04 11.72
C GLY A 80 -11.48 -8.27 11.24
N LYS A 81 -11.08 -7.63 10.13
CA LYS A 81 -9.77 -7.79 9.48
C LYS A 81 -8.96 -6.50 9.45
N ALA A 82 -7.69 -6.60 9.08
CA ALA A 82 -6.74 -5.48 9.12
C ALA A 82 -6.45 -4.90 7.73
N ILE A 83 -6.02 -3.63 7.72
CA ILE A 83 -5.53 -2.94 6.52
C ILE A 83 -4.17 -2.29 6.74
N ILE A 84 -3.39 -2.17 5.68
CA ILE A 84 -2.12 -1.43 5.63
C ILE A 84 -2.29 -0.20 4.74
N ALA A 85 -2.05 0.98 5.29
CA ALA A 85 -2.01 2.23 4.54
C ALA A 85 -0.67 2.39 3.83
N ASP A 86 -0.67 2.34 2.50
CA ASP A 86 0.54 2.31 1.66
C ASP A 86 0.64 3.55 0.75
N GLY A 87 1.66 4.37 0.98
CA GLY A 87 1.97 5.57 0.20
C GLY A 87 1.33 6.85 0.71
N GLY A 88 1.85 7.99 0.23
CA GLY A 88 1.38 9.34 0.59
C GLY A 88 1.88 9.88 1.94
N ILE A 89 2.68 9.12 2.68
CA ILE A 89 3.19 9.51 4.00
C ILE A 89 4.53 10.22 3.83
N LYS A 90 4.59 11.50 4.21
CA LYS A 90 5.81 12.32 4.14
C LYS A 90 6.36 12.65 5.52
N TYR A 91 5.46 12.85 6.48
CA TYR A 91 5.81 13.25 7.85
C TYR A 91 5.19 12.30 8.87
N SER A 92 5.74 12.31 10.09
CA SER A 92 5.20 11.52 11.21
C SER A 92 3.72 11.83 11.48
N GLY A 93 3.28 13.08 11.29
CA GLY A 93 1.87 13.45 11.39
C GLY A 93 0.95 12.75 10.37
N ASP A 94 1.47 12.38 9.20
CA ASP A 94 0.69 11.63 8.20
C ASP A 94 0.49 10.17 8.63
N ILE A 95 1.46 9.59 9.36
CA ILE A 95 1.32 8.26 9.98
C ILE A 95 0.16 8.29 10.97
N VAL A 96 0.15 9.29 11.86
CA VAL A 96 -0.91 9.43 12.88
C VAL A 96 -2.29 9.56 12.21
N LYS A 97 -2.40 10.37 11.15
CA LYS A 97 -3.66 10.52 10.40
C LYS A 97 -4.09 9.23 9.71
N ALA A 98 -3.15 8.49 9.12
CA ALA A 98 -3.44 7.21 8.47
C ALA A 98 -3.96 6.16 9.47
N LEU A 99 -3.34 6.08 10.65
CA LEU A 99 -3.80 5.21 11.73
C LEU A 99 -5.17 5.66 12.26
N ALA A 100 -5.35 6.97 12.48
CA ALA A 100 -6.61 7.55 12.94
C ALA A 100 -7.78 7.33 11.95
N ALA A 101 -7.49 7.30 10.64
CA ALA A 101 -8.48 6.98 9.61
C ALA A 101 -8.89 5.49 9.59
N GLY A 102 -8.24 4.62 10.38
CA GLY A 102 -8.54 3.20 10.50
C GLY A 102 -7.48 2.27 9.90
N GLY A 103 -6.31 2.80 9.51
CA GLY A 103 -5.14 1.99 9.19
C GLY A 103 -4.66 1.21 10.42
N HIS A 104 -4.35 -0.08 10.27
CA HIS A 104 -3.76 -0.87 11.35
C HIS A 104 -2.23 -0.78 11.35
N ALA A 105 -1.66 -0.59 10.16
CA ALA A 105 -0.25 -0.32 9.96
C ALA A 105 -0.07 0.64 8.78
N VAL A 106 1.13 1.21 8.68
CA VAL A 106 1.57 2.03 7.54
C VAL A 106 2.73 1.35 6.83
N MET A 107 2.77 1.44 5.50
CA MET A 107 3.91 1.02 4.68
C MET A 107 4.64 2.26 4.18
N LEU A 108 5.95 2.33 4.47
CA LEU A 108 6.78 3.51 4.24
C LEU A 108 7.85 3.21 3.19
N GLY A 109 7.84 4.01 2.12
CA GLY A 109 8.85 3.97 1.07
C GLY A 109 9.92 5.04 1.29
N SER A 110 9.73 6.23 0.72
CA SER A 110 10.70 7.33 0.72
C SER A 110 11.23 7.74 2.09
N MET A 111 10.44 7.58 3.16
CA MET A 111 10.91 7.88 4.53
C MET A 111 12.05 6.96 4.99
N LEU A 112 12.10 5.72 4.47
CA LEU A 112 13.10 4.71 4.82
C LEU A 112 14.19 4.56 3.75
N ALA A 113 13.99 5.11 2.55
CA ALA A 113 14.85 4.87 1.40
C ALA A 113 16.30 5.38 1.55
N GLY A 114 16.53 6.37 2.42
CA GLY A 114 17.86 6.96 2.66
C GLY A 114 18.57 6.47 3.92
N THR A 115 18.03 5.45 4.60
CA THR A 115 18.63 4.88 5.82
C THR A 115 19.88 4.08 5.51
N ASP A 116 20.72 3.78 6.51
CA ASP A 116 21.94 2.99 6.28
C ASP A 116 21.60 1.55 5.84
N GLU A 117 20.49 1.01 6.34
CA GLU A 117 19.98 -0.34 6.05
C GLU A 117 19.32 -0.49 4.68
N SER A 118 18.92 0.62 4.05
CA SER A 118 18.32 0.55 2.71
C SER A 118 19.36 0.11 1.68
N PRO A 119 18.99 -0.72 0.68
CA PRO A 119 19.94 -1.22 -0.30
C PRO A 119 20.49 -0.10 -1.20
N GLY A 120 21.69 -0.33 -1.73
CA GLY A 120 22.41 0.62 -2.59
C GLY A 120 23.41 1.49 -1.82
N GLU A 121 24.27 2.17 -2.57
CA GLU A 121 25.34 3.00 -2.03
C GLU A 121 24.93 4.46 -1.88
N PHE A 122 25.58 5.16 -0.95
CA PHE A 122 25.44 6.61 -0.86
C PHE A 122 26.25 7.31 -1.96
N GLU A 123 25.64 8.31 -2.58
CA GLU A 123 26.28 9.19 -3.54
C GLU A 123 26.30 10.62 -2.99
N ILE A 124 27.41 11.35 -3.24
CA ILE A 124 27.47 12.78 -2.93
C ILE A 124 26.99 13.53 -4.16
N TYR A 125 25.84 14.17 -4.04
CA TYR A 125 25.28 15.03 -5.06
C TYR A 125 25.12 16.44 -4.49
N GLN A 126 25.70 17.43 -5.17
CA GLN A 126 25.67 18.84 -4.73
C GLN A 126 26.06 19.03 -3.24
N GLY A 127 27.08 18.31 -2.79
CA GLY A 127 27.59 18.41 -1.42
C GLY A 127 26.71 17.77 -0.33
N ARG A 128 25.67 17.04 -0.70
CA ARG A 128 24.81 16.29 0.24
C ARG A 128 24.86 14.80 -0.09
N ARG A 129 24.71 13.97 0.94
CA ARG A 129 24.62 12.51 0.81
C ARG A 129 23.21 12.11 0.42
N PHE A 130 23.08 11.31 -0.63
CA PHE A 130 21.81 10.75 -1.12
C PHE A 130 21.93 9.25 -1.37
N LYS A 131 20.81 8.53 -1.33
CA LYS A 131 20.67 7.19 -1.92
C LYS A 131 19.63 7.24 -3.03
N THR A 132 19.84 6.44 -4.07
CA THR A 132 18.89 6.35 -5.18
C THR A 132 17.60 5.66 -4.73
N TYR A 133 16.46 6.29 -5.00
CA TYR A 133 15.12 5.75 -4.73
C TYR A 133 14.29 5.76 -6.01
N ARG A 134 13.85 4.59 -6.48
CA ARG A 134 13.09 4.42 -7.72
C ARG A 134 11.85 3.56 -7.50
N GLY A 135 10.88 3.74 -8.37
CA GLY A 135 9.57 3.09 -8.25
C GLY A 135 9.52 1.86 -9.11
N MET A 136 8.79 0.84 -8.69
CA MET A 136 8.66 -0.38 -9.49
C MET A 136 8.05 -0.14 -10.88
N GLY A 137 7.36 1.00 -11.08
CA GLY A 137 6.81 1.41 -12.37
C GLY A 137 7.64 2.46 -13.13
N SER A 138 8.86 2.80 -12.68
CA SER A 138 9.77 3.67 -13.44
C SER A 138 10.57 2.89 -14.49
N LEU A 139 10.96 3.57 -15.58
CA LEU A 139 11.82 3.04 -16.65
C LEU A 139 13.28 2.87 -16.19
#